data_AF-A0A0C9Z3H3-F1
#
_entry.id   AF-A0A0C9Z3H3-F1
#
_cell.length_a   1.000
_cell.length_b   1.000
_cell.length_c   1.000
_cell.angle_alpha   90.00
_cell.angle_beta   90.00
_cell.angle_gamma   90.00
#
_symmetry.space_group_name_H-M   'P 1'
#
loop_
_entity.id
_entity.type
_entity.pdbx_description
1 polymer ?
#
loop_
_entity_poly.entity_id
_entity_poly.type
_entity_poly.pdbx_seq_one_letter_code
_entity_poly.pdbx_strand_id
1 'polypeptide(L)'
;VTGLSVRHVGERFQQSNEMVSQYFCKILFIFSSSPFYSTFVQLPAADDIQQKIMGNSRFYLYFKDAIGAIDGSHICAAPVVEDCPAYRNHK
;
A
#
# COMPACT_ATOMS: atom_id res chain seq x y z
N VAL A 1 0.17 -6.48 8.75
CA VAL A 1 0.08 -5.81 10.07
C VAL A 1 -0.95 -6.54 10.92
N THR A 2 -0.67 -6.82 12.18
CA THR A 2 -1.39 -7.76 13.08
C THR A 2 -2.87 -7.47 13.35
N GLY A 3 -3.49 -6.46 12.72
CA GLY A 3 -4.92 -6.14 12.85
C GLY A 3 -5.34 -5.62 14.24
N LEU A 4 -4.37 -5.30 15.10
CA LEU A 4 -4.62 -4.91 16.48
C LEU A 4 -4.85 -3.40 16.61
N SER A 5 -5.72 -3.02 17.55
CA SER A 5 -5.90 -1.61 17.92
C SER A 5 -4.69 -1.08 18.68
N VAL A 6 -4.48 0.23 18.61
CA VAL A 6 -3.41 0.93 19.36
C VAL A 6 -3.51 0.66 20.87
N ARG A 7 -4.72 0.51 21.41
CA ARG A 7 -4.96 0.16 22.83
C ARG A 7 -4.36 -1.21 23.17
N HIS A 8 -4.65 -2.23 22.38
CA HIS A 8 -4.12 -3.58 22.59
C HIS A 8 -2.60 -3.66 22.42
N VAL A 9 -2.03 -2.79 21.57
CA VAL A 9 -0.59 -2.67 21.38
C VAL A 9 0.03 -1.99 22.61
N GLY A 10 -0.55 -0.87 23.07
CA GLY A 10 -0.11 -0.17 24.28
C GLY A 10 -0.12 -1.06 25.52
N GLU A 11 -1.19 -1.85 25.72
CA GLU A 11 -1.29 -2.84 26.80
C GLU A 11 -0.19 -3.91 26.73
N ARG A 12 0.12 -4.43 25.54
CA ARG A 12 1.18 -5.45 25.36
C ARG A 12 2.57 -4.92 25.66
N PHE A 13 2.87 -3.72 25.16
CA PHE A 13 4.19 -3.11 25.30
C PHE A 13 4.33 -2.28 26.58
N GLN A 14 3.26 -2.19 27.38
CA GLN A 14 3.19 -1.34 28.57
C GLN A 14 3.58 0.11 28.25
N GLN A 15 3.02 0.64 27.15
CA GLN A 15 3.27 1.97 26.63
C GLN A 15 1.96 2.73 26.47
N SER A 16 2.02 4.07 26.53
CA SER A 16 0.87 4.90 26.24
C SER A 16 0.47 4.78 24.76
N ASN A 17 -0.81 4.99 24.46
CA ASN A 17 -1.31 5.02 23.08
C ASN A 17 -0.59 6.09 22.25
N GLU A 18 -0.22 7.20 22.87
CA GLU A 18 0.54 8.26 22.22
C GLU A 18 1.92 7.77 21.77
N MET A 19 2.67 7.11 22.66
CA MET A 19 3.98 6.54 22.33
C MET A 19 3.87 5.52 21.19
N VAL A 20 2.88 4.62 21.25
CA VAL A 20 2.63 3.65 20.18
C VAL A 20 2.37 4.36 18.85
N SER A 21 1.53 5.40 18.85
CA SER A 21 1.22 6.16 17.64
C SER A 21 2.44 6.92 17.10
N GLN A 22 3.25 7.54 17.97
CA GLN A 22 4.46 8.25 17.55
C GLN A 22 5.47 7.30 16.88
N TYR A 23 5.72 6.14 17.47
CA TYR A 23 6.63 5.15 16.91
C TYR A 23 6.09 4.55 15.62
N PHE A 24 4.78 4.29 15.53
CA PHE A 24 4.15 3.86 14.28
C PHE A 24 4.40 4.88 13.16
N CYS A 25 4.16 6.17 13.41
CA CYS A 25 4.41 7.22 12.42
C CYS A 25 5.90 7.32 12.02
N LYS A 26 6.83 7.19 12.98
CA LYS A 26 8.28 7.21 12.70
C LYS A 26 8.68 6.05 11.77
N ILE A 27 8.23 4.84 12.09
CA ILE A 27 8.53 3.64 11.30
C ILE A 27 7.89 3.73 9.91
N LEU A 28 6.64 4.21 9.82
CA LEU A 28 5.97 4.46 8.56
C LEU A 28 6.78 5.42 7.68
N PHE A 29 7.23 6.55 8.26
CA PHE A 29 8.04 7.53 7.54
C PHE A 29 9.34 6.92 7.02
N ILE A 30 10.07 6.17 7.86
CA ILE A 30 11.31 5.49 7.48
C ILE A 30 11.07 4.56 6.29
N PHE A 31 10.04 3.71 6.34
CA PHE A 31 9.76 2.77 5.26
C PHE A 31 9.24 3.42 3.98
N SER A 32 8.53 4.55 4.09
CA SER A 32 8.10 5.34 2.94
C SER A 32 9.20 6.26 2.36
N SER A 33 10.30 6.44 3.08
CA SER A 33 11.37 7.36 2.68
C SER A 33 12.16 6.85 1.49
N SER A 34 12.66 7.78 0.69
CA SER A 34 13.30 7.48 -0.61
C SER A 34 14.43 6.46 -0.57
N PRO A 35 15.40 6.42 0.38
CA PRO A 35 16.45 5.41 0.31
C PRO A 35 15.93 4.02 0.68
N PHE A 36 14.93 3.91 1.56
CA PHE A 36 14.40 2.61 1.95
C PHE A 36 13.45 2.07 0.88
N TYR A 37 12.45 2.88 0.50
CA TYR A 37 11.40 2.43 -0.42
C TYR A 37 11.97 2.04 -1.77
N SER A 38 12.83 2.88 -2.38
CA SER A 38 13.37 2.57 -3.72
C SER A 38 14.33 1.38 -3.74
N THR A 39 15.01 1.10 -2.62
CA THR A 39 15.97 -0.01 -2.54
C THR A 39 15.27 -1.35 -2.33
N PHE A 40 14.24 -1.38 -1.47
CA PHE A 40 13.64 -2.63 -1.00
C PHE A 40 12.28 -2.92 -1.63
N VAL A 41 11.59 -1.93 -2.20
CA VAL A 41 10.29 -2.10 -2.83
C VAL A 41 10.45 -2.11 -4.34
N GLN A 42 10.32 -3.29 -4.94
CA GLN A 42 10.32 -3.46 -6.39
C GLN A 42 8.90 -3.67 -6.87
N LEU A 43 8.46 -2.82 -7.80
CA LEU A 43 7.19 -3.04 -8.47
C LEU A 43 7.35 -4.17 -9.49
N PRO A 44 6.34 -5.06 -9.62
CA PRO A 44 6.32 -6.02 -10.71
C PRO A 44 6.33 -5.29 -12.06
N ALA A 45 6.91 -5.92 -13.06
CA ALA A 45 6.96 -5.37 -14.41
C ALA A 45 5.53 -5.20 -14.97
N ALA A 46 5.32 -4.22 -15.85
CA ALA A 46 4.01 -3.89 -16.38
C ALA A 46 3.36 -5.05 -17.18
N ASP A 47 4.17 -5.99 -17.65
CA ASP A 47 3.79 -7.21 -18.36
C ASP A 47 3.60 -8.43 -17.45
N ASP A 48 3.83 -8.30 -16.14
CA ASP A 48 3.64 -9.39 -15.16
C ASP A 48 2.16 -9.55 -14.76
N ILE A 49 1.34 -9.91 -15.75
CA ILE A 49 -0.06 -10.24 -15.53
C ILE A 49 -0.12 -11.58 -14.81
N GLN A 50 -0.81 -11.61 -13.67
CA GLN A 50 -1.01 -12.83 -12.90
C GLN A 50 -1.66 -13.93 -13.78
N GLN A 51 -1.10 -15.14 -13.75
CA GLN A 51 -1.56 -16.30 -14.55
C GLN A 51 -3.07 -16.56 -14.41
N LYS A 52 -3.62 -16.29 -13.22
CA LYS A 52 -5.05 -16.43 -12.90
C LYS A 52 -5.95 -15.46 -13.70
N ILE A 53 -5.42 -14.32 -14.10
CA ILE A 53 -6.08 -13.33 -14.97
C ILE A 53 -5.93 -13.76 -16.43
N MET A 54 -4.72 -14.15 -16.86
CA MET A 54 -4.46 -14.58 -18.25
C MET A 54 -5.28 -15.80 -18.66
N GLY A 55 -5.45 -16.78 -17.76
CA GLY A 55 -6.20 -18.00 -18.04
C GLY A 55 -7.73 -17.84 -18.09
N ASN A 56 -8.26 -16.64 -17.81
CA ASN A 56 -9.71 -16.41 -17.74
C ASN A 56 -10.09 -15.22 -18.63
N SER A 57 -10.73 -15.49 -19.77
CA SER A 57 -11.13 -14.47 -20.75
C SER A 57 -12.05 -13.38 -20.16
N ARG A 58 -12.87 -13.73 -19.17
CA ARG A 58 -13.72 -12.75 -18.46
C ARG A 58 -12.88 -11.80 -17.62
N PHE A 59 -11.84 -12.28 -16.93
CA PHE A 59 -10.98 -11.42 -16.10
C PHE A 59 -9.96 -10.66 -16.93
N TYR A 60 -9.38 -11.29 -17.94
CA TYR A 60 -8.40 -10.67 -18.82
C TYR A 60 -8.94 -9.40 -19.49
N LEU A 61 -10.21 -9.39 -19.93
CA LEU A 61 -10.81 -8.20 -20.54
C LEU A 61 -10.77 -6.95 -19.63
N TYR A 62 -10.91 -7.14 -18.32
CA TYR A 62 -10.95 -6.05 -17.35
C TYR A 62 -9.61 -5.79 -16.65
N PHE A 63 -8.74 -6.81 -16.54
CA PHE A 63 -7.54 -6.77 -15.71
C PHE A 63 -6.24 -7.04 -16.48
N LYS A 64 -6.24 -7.01 -17.82
CA LYS A 64 -5.03 -7.19 -18.63
C LYS A 64 -3.91 -6.18 -18.33
N ASP A 65 -4.26 -4.99 -17.86
CA ASP A 65 -3.30 -3.94 -17.51
C ASP A 65 -3.17 -3.78 -15.97
N ALA A 66 -3.71 -4.73 -15.21
CA ALA A 66 -3.68 -4.70 -13.75
C ALA A 66 -2.30 -5.09 -13.23
N ILE A 67 -1.52 -4.09 -12.84
CA ILE A 67 -0.28 -4.27 -12.07
C ILE A 67 -0.72 -4.66 -10.65
N GLY A 68 -0.35 -5.86 -10.21
CA GLY A 68 -0.90 -6.51 -9.01
C GLY A 68 -1.02 -5.59 -7.79
N ALA A 69 -2.25 -5.39 -7.32
CA ALA A 69 -2.53 -4.74 -6.05
C ALA A 69 -3.54 -5.58 -5.24
N ILE A 70 -3.14 -6.80 -4.84
CA ILE A 70 -3.97 -7.65 -3.97
C ILE A 70 -3.14 -8.32 -2.84
N ASP A 71 -2.01 -7.72 -2.43
CA ASP A 71 -1.60 -7.87 -1.04
C ASP A 71 -0.96 -6.56 -0.57
N GLY A 72 -1.50 -5.99 0.49
CA GLY A 72 -1.39 -4.56 0.77
C GLY A 72 0.05 -4.08 0.98
N SER A 73 0.58 -3.30 0.05
CA SER A 73 1.17 -1.95 0.24
C SER A 73 2.08 -1.56 -0.93
N HIS A 74 1.54 -0.83 -1.90
CA HIS A 74 2.31 -0.03 -2.85
C HIS A 74 1.61 1.32 -3.10
N ILE A 75 1.32 2.07 -2.03
CA ILE A 75 0.61 3.34 -2.18
C ILE A 75 1.57 4.51 -1.90
N CYS A 76 1.97 5.20 -2.97
CA CYS A 76 2.01 6.66 -2.95
C CYS A 76 0.57 7.14 -3.20
N ALA A 77 -0.11 7.66 -2.17
CA ALA A 77 -1.54 8.01 -2.23
C ALA A 77 -1.79 9.40 -2.84
N ALA A 78 -0.73 10.08 -3.29
CA ALA A 78 -0.83 11.40 -3.89
C ALA A 78 -0.51 11.25 -5.39
N PRO A 79 -1.52 11.28 -6.28
CA PRO A 79 -1.24 11.54 -7.68
C PRO A 79 -0.54 12.90 -7.82
N VAL A 80 0.25 13.08 -8.88
CA VAL A 80 0.79 14.39 -9.23
C VAL A 80 -0.36 15.39 -9.48
N VAL A 81 -0.09 16.69 -9.35
CA VAL A 81 -1.12 17.75 -9.33
C VAL A 81 -2.01 17.70 -10.57
N GLU A 82 -1.44 17.30 -11.70
CA GLU A 82 -2.07 17.18 -13.00
C GLU A 82 -3.16 16.10 -13.02
N ASP A 83 -2.94 14.99 -12.28
CA ASP A 83 -3.85 13.84 -12.24
C ASP A 83 -4.86 13.92 -11.08
N CYS A 84 -4.65 14.81 -10.12
CA CYS A 84 -5.56 15.06 -8.99
C CYS A 84 -7.06 15.22 -9.38
N PRO A 85 -7.44 15.86 -10.50
CA PRO A 85 -8.85 16.01 -10.88
C PRO A 85 -9.56 14.68 -11.14
N ALA A 86 -8.86 13.68 -11.69
CA ALA A 86 -9.44 12.37 -12.04
C ALA A 86 -9.68 11.48 -10.82
N TYR A 87 -8.97 11.74 -9.72
CA TYR A 87 -9.09 11.01 -8.45
C TYR A 87 -10.02 11.68 -7.44
N ARG A 88 -10.60 12.85 -7.77
CA ARG A 88 -11.65 13.46 -6.95
C ARG A 88 -12.94 12.67 -7.10
N ASN A 89 -13.31 11.99 -6.02
CA ASN A 89 -14.61 11.36 -5.74
C ASN A 89 -15.69 11.62 -6.81
N HIS A 90 -15.94 10.63 -7.66
CA HIS A 90 -17.27 10.44 -8.23
C HIS A 90 -18.12 9.80 -7.13
N LYS A 91 -18.96 10.61 -6.49
CA LYS A 91 -20.00 10.14 -5.59
C LYS A 91 -21.28 9.89 -6.38
#